data_AF-A0ABD5UYX8-F1
#
_entry.id   AF-A0ABD5UYX8-F1
#
_cell.length_a   1.000
_cell.length_b   1.000
_cell.length_c   1.000
_cell.angle_alpha   90.00
_cell.angle_beta   90.00
_cell.angle_gamma   90.00
#
_symmetry.space_group_name_H-M   'P 1'
#
loop_
_entity.id
_entity.type
_entity.pdbx_description
1 polymer ?
#
loop_
_entity_poly.entity_id
_entity_poly.type
_entity_poly.pdbx_seq_one_letter_code
_entity_poly.pdbx_strand_id
1 'polypeptide(L)' 'MCHCFGPVEGMSEDERTELREEHSAEELRDEYSHEDLERLGVAA' A
#
# COMPACT_ATOMS: atom_id res chain seq x y z
N MET A 1 9.22 -0.17 15.75
CA MET A 1 7.82 -0.37 15.35
C MET A 1 7.88 -0.82 13.91
N CYS A 2 7.86 -2.13 13.66
CA CYS A 2 7.72 -2.63 12.29
C CYS A 2 6.27 -2.37 11.90
N HIS A 3 6.05 -1.39 11.04
CA HIS A 3 4.78 -1.25 10.34
C HIS A 3 4.75 -2.35 9.30
N CYS A 4 4.49 -3.60 9.70
CA CYS A 4 4.31 -4.68 8.74
C CYS A 4 2.99 -4.42 8.02
N PHE A 5 3.06 -3.72 6.90
CA PHE A 5 1.91 -3.53 6.06
C PHE A 5 1.40 -4.91 5.60
N GLY A 6 0.09 -5.12 5.68
CA GLY A 6 -0.52 -6.41 5.31
C GLY A 6 -0.39 -6.68 3.81
N PRO A 7 -0.59 -7.93 3.36
CA PRO A 7 -0.65 -8.22 1.93
C PRO A 7 -1.80 -7.43 1.27
N VAL A 8 -1.50 -6.78 0.15
CA VAL A 8 -2.50 -6.06 -0.66
C VAL A 8 -3.39 -7.00 -1.50
N GLU A 9 -2.96 -8.25 -1.65
CA GLU A 9 -3.81 -9.33 -2.15
C GLU A 9 -4.95 -9.60 -1.17
N GLY A 10 -6.17 -9.30 -1.58
CA GLY A 10 -7.38 -9.49 -0.78
C GLY A 10 -7.92 -8.22 -0.13
N MET A 11 -7.17 -7.11 -0.15
CA MET A 11 -7.71 -5.81 0.27
C MET A 11 -8.81 -5.32 -0.69
N SER A 12 -9.83 -4.71 -0.12
CA SER A 12 -10.87 -3.98 -0.84
C SER A 12 -10.34 -2.62 -1.30
N GLU A 13 -11.03 -1.95 -2.24
CA GLU A 13 -10.64 -0.60 -2.68
C GLU A 13 -10.68 0.43 -1.55
N ASP A 14 -11.60 0.28 -0.60
CA ASP A 14 -11.68 1.10 0.60
C ASP A 14 -10.44 0.92 1.49
N GLU A 15 -10.04 -0.32 1.78
CA GLU A 15 -8.84 -0.62 2.59
C GLU A 15 -7.56 -0.10 1.94
N ARG A 16 -7.44 -0.19 0.61
CA ARG A 16 -6.31 0.39 -0.13
C ARG A 16 -6.33 1.92 -0.12
N THR A 17 -7.51 2.52 -0.04
CA THR A 17 -7.64 3.98 0.03
C THR A 17 -7.27 4.46 1.42
N GLU A 18 -7.79 3.83 2.48
CA GLU A 18 -7.38 4.09 3.86
C GLU A 18 -5.86 3.99 4.00
N LEU A 19 -5.25 2.92 3.46
CA LEU A 19 -3.80 2.76 3.51
C LEU A 19 -3.03 3.89 2.81
N ARG A 20 -3.54 4.41 1.70
CA ARG A 20 -2.95 5.55 0.97
C ARG A 20 -3.19 6.90 1.64
N GLU A 21 -4.21 7.01 2.49
CA GLU A 21 -4.50 8.22 3.27
C GLU A 21 -3.74 8.23 4.60
N GLU A 22 -3.58 7.07 5.22
CA GLU A 22 -2.83 6.89 6.47
C GLU A 22 -1.31 6.96 6.24
N HIS A 23 -0.84 6.53 5.06
CA HIS A 23 0.58 6.45 4.75
C HIS A 23 0.97 7.24 3.51
N SER A 24 2.20 7.78 3.54
CA SER A 24 2.75 8.47 2.38
C SER A 24 3.11 7.48 1.28
N ALA A 25 2.98 7.90 0.01
CA ALA A 25 3.36 7.09 -1.14
C ALA A 25 4.83 6.61 -1.07
N GLU A 26 5.72 7.39 -0.48
CA GLU A 26 7.12 7.02 -0.26
C GLU A 26 7.28 5.87 0.75
N GLU A 27 6.50 5.86 1.84
CA GLU A 27 6.53 4.76 2.81
C GLU A 27 5.98 3.47 2.21
N LEU A 28 4.89 3.56 1.44
CA LEU A 28 4.33 2.43 0.74
C LEU A 28 5.33 1.86 -0.28
N ARG A 29 6.13 2.70 -0.93
CA ARG A 29 7.15 2.27 -1.91
C ARG A 29 8.36 1.58 -1.28
N ASP A 30 8.67 1.89 -0.03
CA ASP A 30 9.78 1.25 0.69
C ASP A 30 9.38 -0.15 1.18
N GLU A 31 8.10 -0.34 1.56
CA GLU A 31 7.59 -1.63 2.02
C GLU A 31 7.10 -2.54 0.89
N TYR A 32 6.35 -2.02 -0.07
CA TYR A 32 5.67 -2.82 -1.08
C TYR A 32 6.48 -2.97 -2.37
N SER A 33 6.31 -4.14 -3.00
CA SER A 33 6.84 -4.37 -4.34
C SER A 33 6.11 -3.52 -5.39
N HIS A 34 6.72 -3.35 -6.57
CA HIS A 34 6.09 -2.63 -7.68
C HIS A 34 4.69 -3.20 -8.02
N GLU A 35 4.55 -4.53 -8.06
CA GLU A 35 3.28 -5.20 -8.36
C GLU A 35 2.21 -4.89 -7.30
N ASP A 36 2.61 -4.76 -6.05
CA ASP A 36 1.72 -4.43 -4.94
C ASP A 36 1.31 -2.95 -4.95
N LEU A 37 2.23 -2.06 -5.31
CA LEU A 37 1.94 -0.63 -5.51
C LEU A 37 0.97 -0.37 -6.65
N GLU A 38 1.12 -1.11 -7.76
CA GLU A 38 0.17 -1.08 -8.87
C GLU A 38 -1.22 -1.52 -8.41
N ARG A 39 -1.30 -2.56 -7.58
CA ARG A 39 -2.56 -3.02 -6.98
C ARG A 39 -3.15 -2.01 -5.99
N LEU A 40 -2.31 -1.31 -5.23
CA LEU A 40 -2.70 -0.19 -4.37
C LEU A 40 -3.16 1.05 -5.15
N GLY A 41 -2.85 1.12 -6.45
CA GLY A 41 -3.07 2.34 -7.23
C GLY A 41 -2.14 3.49 -6.79
N VAL A 42 -0.99 3.16 -6.21
CA VAL A 42 0.13 4.07 -6.02
C VAL A 42 0.97 3.98 -7.28
N ALA A 43 0.63 4.80 -8.28
CA ALA A 43 1.47 4.89 -9.48
C ALA A 43 2.90 5.29 -9.07
N ALA A 44 3.89 4.70 -9.74
CA ALA A 44 5.32 4.97 -9.56
C ALA A 44 5.68 6.47 -9.62
#